data_AF-A0A841KYE1-F1
#
_entry.id   AF-A0A841KYE1-F1
#
_cell.length_a   1.000
_cell.length_b   1.000
_cell.length_c   1.000
_cell.angle_alpha   90.00
_cell.angle_beta   90.00
_cell.angle_gamma   90.00
#
_symmetry.space_group_name_H-M   'P 1'
#
loop_
_entity.id
_entity.type
_entity.pdbx_description
1 polymer ?
#
loop_
_entity_poly.entity_id
_entity_poly.type
_entity_poly.pdbx_seq_one_letter_code
_entity_poly.pdbx_strand_id
1 'polypeptide(L)'
;MINKELVAKLQNVANNYKTVYMWGVFGSPVTEALIIAKTKQYPSWYTATKQAALRSLIGKGYFGFDCVNLIKGILWGWNGDQLKSNGGAAYNTNGVPDVSANGMLTKLIDVSSDFSKIEVGEAVWIDGHIGVYIGNGKVIECTPSWSNNVQVTACLNIGSISGLNGRRWTKHGKLPYITYVKDDVPEYIKILKSKVDSPDAWIKFIDDNKNHPTGKWLPDLIVKVSK
;
A
#
# COMPACT_ATOMS: atom_id res chain seq x y z
N MET A 1 0.59 -4.99 14.07
CA MET A 1 1.22 -4.74 12.76
C MET A 1 1.85 -3.36 12.79
N ILE A 2 3.09 -3.20 12.35
CA ILE A 2 3.72 -1.89 12.18
C ILE A 2 3.51 -1.35 10.76
N ASN A 3 3.69 -0.04 10.55
CA ASN A 3 3.56 0.61 9.25
C ASN A 3 4.41 -0.06 8.14
N LYS A 4 5.64 -0.48 8.45
CA LYS A 4 6.52 -1.16 7.48
C LYS A 4 5.98 -2.54 7.06
N GLU A 5 5.38 -3.29 7.99
CA GLU A 5 4.75 -4.57 7.69
C GLU A 5 3.50 -4.39 6.81
N LEU A 6 2.69 -3.36 7.09
CA LEU A 6 1.54 -3.02 6.24
C LEU A 6 2.00 -2.72 4.81
N VAL A 7 3.01 -1.87 4.65
CA VAL A 7 3.57 -1.52 3.34
C VAL A 7 4.14 -2.74 2.63
N ALA A 8 4.91 -3.59 3.32
CA ALA A 8 5.45 -4.81 2.74
C ALA A 8 4.35 -5.76 2.26
N LYS A 9 3.27 -5.91 3.03
CA LYS A 9 2.11 -6.73 2.62
C LYS A 9 1.39 -6.14 1.41
N LEU A 10 1.18 -4.82 1.37
CA LEU A 10 0.57 -4.15 0.22
C LEU A 10 1.42 -4.28 -1.04
N GLN A 11 2.74 -4.11 -0.93
CA GLN A 11 3.68 -4.33 -2.03
C GLN A 11 3.66 -5.78 -2.51
N ASN A 12 3.60 -6.75 -1.58
CA ASN A 12 3.47 -8.16 -1.92
C ASN A 12 2.19 -8.41 -2.74
N VAL A 13 1.05 -7.81 -2.35
CA VAL A 13 -0.20 -7.88 -3.14
C VAL A 13 0.00 -7.31 -4.54
N ALA A 14 0.57 -6.11 -4.67
CA ALA A 14 0.75 -5.45 -5.96
C ALA A 14 1.71 -6.21 -6.90
N ASN A 15 2.75 -6.85 -6.36
CA ASN A 15 3.82 -7.46 -7.15
C ASN A 15 3.58 -8.94 -7.45
N ASN A 16 2.97 -9.68 -6.53
CA ASN A 16 2.98 -11.15 -6.55
C ASN A 16 1.59 -11.78 -6.71
N TYR A 17 0.52 -10.97 -6.71
CA TYR A 17 -0.84 -11.48 -6.84
C TYR A 17 -1.57 -10.86 -8.02
N LYS A 18 -2.30 -11.70 -8.76
CA LYS A 18 -3.27 -11.23 -9.74
C LYS A 18 -4.46 -10.66 -9.00
N THR A 19 -4.70 -9.38 -9.15
CA THR A 19 -5.82 -8.69 -8.49
C THR A 19 -6.71 -8.01 -9.52
N VAL A 20 -7.96 -7.79 -9.15
CA VAL A 20 -8.93 -7.02 -9.95
C VAL A 20 -9.80 -6.18 -9.02
N TYR A 21 -10.20 -5.00 -9.47
CA TYR A 21 -11.14 -4.19 -8.71
C TYR A 21 -12.55 -4.82 -8.72
N MET A 22 -13.09 -5.11 -7.54
CA MET A 22 -14.45 -5.59 -7.31
C MET A 22 -15.04 -4.86 -6.09
N TRP A 23 -16.01 -3.98 -6.32
CA TRP A 23 -16.62 -3.20 -5.24
C TRP A 23 -17.26 -4.11 -4.17
N GLY A 24 -16.89 -3.89 -2.90
CA GLY A 24 -17.37 -4.62 -1.75
C GLY A 24 -16.64 -5.94 -1.49
N VAL A 25 -15.49 -6.19 -2.11
CA VAL A 25 -14.70 -7.43 -1.92
C VAL A 25 -13.38 -7.11 -1.22
N PHE A 26 -12.99 -7.95 -0.25
CA PHE A 26 -11.77 -7.80 0.56
C PHE A 26 -10.79 -8.97 0.39
N GLY A 27 -10.58 -9.39 -0.85
CA GLY A 27 -9.54 -10.37 -1.21
C GLY A 27 -10.04 -11.77 -1.47
N SER A 28 -11.32 -11.95 -1.81
CA SER A 28 -11.85 -13.26 -2.22
C SER A 28 -11.36 -13.66 -3.62
N PRO A 29 -11.08 -14.95 -3.87
CA PRO A 29 -10.91 -15.46 -5.22
C PRO A 29 -12.10 -15.12 -6.13
N VAL A 30 -11.84 -14.78 -7.39
CA VAL A 30 -12.91 -14.49 -8.36
C VAL A 30 -13.61 -15.79 -8.75
N THR A 31 -14.87 -15.92 -8.34
CA THR A 31 -15.74 -17.07 -8.63
C THR A 31 -17.10 -16.60 -9.15
N GLU A 32 -17.83 -17.49 -9.81
CA GLU A 32 -19.19 -17.19 -10.29
C GLU A 32 -20.12 -16.82 -9.12
N ALA A 33 -20.03 -17.55 -8.00
CA ALA A 33 -20.82 -17.28 -6.80
C ALA A 33 -20.56 -15.87 -6.24
N LEU A 34 -19.29 -15.42 -6.21
CA LEU A 34 -18.94 -14.07 -5.78
C LEU A 34 -19.53 -13.01 -6.72
N ILE A 35 -19.43 -13.22 -8.04
CA ILE A 35 -19.96 -12.28 -9.04
C ILE A 35 -21.48 -12.16 -8.93
N ILE A 36 -22.21 -13.27 -8.76
CA ILE A 36 -23.66 -13.28 -8.55
C ILE A 36 -24.02 -12.53 -7.27
N ALA A 37 -23.34 -12.82 -6.16
CA ALA A 37 -23.61 -12.18 -4.87
C ALA A 37 -23.40 -10.66 -4.95
N LYS A 38 -22.33 -10.20 -5.59
CA LYS A 38 -22.03 -8.76 -5.71
C LYS A 38 -22.90 -8.06 -6.75
N THR A 39 -23.31 -8.74 -7.81
CA THR A 39 -24.34 -8.23 -8.75
C THR A 39 -25.66 -7.99 -8.03
N LYS A 40 -26.10 -8.91 -7.16
CA LYS A 40 -27.32 -8.71 -6.35
C LYS A 40 -27.17 -7.54 -5.38
N GLN A 41 -25.99 -7.37 -4.78
CA GLN A 41 -25.73 -6.33 -3.79
C GLN A 41 -25.62 -4.93 -4.41
N TYR A 42 -24.94 -4.82 -5.56
CA TYR A 42 -24.63 -3.55 -6.22
C TYR A 42 -24.92 -3.60 -7.74
N PRO A 43 -26.18 -3.79 -8.16
CA PRO A 43 -26.54 -4.07 -9.56
C PRO A 43 -26.13 -2.96 -10.54
N SER A 44 -26.17 -1.70 -10.10
CA SER A 44 -25.76 -0.55 -10.93
C SER A 44 -24.26 -0.54 -11.24
N TRP A 45 -23.43 -1.08 -10.34
CA TRP A 45 -21.99 -1.14 -10.53
C TRP A 45 -21.57 -2.37 -11.32
N TYR A 46 -22.15 -3.54 -11.04
CA TYR A 46 -21.85 -4.82 -11.70
C TYR A 46 -22.68 -4.98 -12.98
N THR A 47 -22.44 -4.11 -13.95
CA THR A 47 -23.07 -4.17 -15.27
C THR A 47 -22.74 -5.49 -16.00
N ALA A 48 -23.53 -5.85 -17.02
CA ALA A 48 -23.31 -7.06 -17.82
C ALA A 48 -21.87 -7.14 -18.38
N THR A 49 -21.33 -6.01 -18.88
CA THR A 49 -19.94 -5.91 -19.37
C THR A 49 -18.91 -6.23 -18.29
N LYS A 50 -19.09 -5.69 -17.08
CA LYS A 50 -18.17 -5.97 -15.96
C LYS A 50 -18.28 -7.41 -15.49
N GLN A 51 -19.50 -7.97 -15.42
CA GLN A 51 -19.69 -9.38 -15.11
C GLN A 51 -18.97 -10.28 -16.12
N ALA A 52 -19.10 -10.02 -17.42
CA ALA A 52 -18.40 -10.78 -18.46
C ALA A 52 -16.88 -10.69 -18.31
N ALA A 53 -16.34 -9.49 -18.06
CA ALA A 53 -14.92 -9.29 -17.80
C ALA A 53 -14.45 -10.08 -16.56
N LEU A 54 -15.19 -10.03 -15.45
CA LEU A 54 -14.86 -10.76 -14.22
C LEU A 54 -14.97 -12.27 -14.40
N ARG A 55 -15.99 -12.77 -15.11
CA ARG A 55 -16.14 -14.20 -15.44
C ARG A 55 -14.95 -14.74 -16.23
N SER A 56 -14.36 -13.91 -17.09
CA SER A 56 -13.14 -14.28 -17.83
C SER A 56 -11.91 -14.51 -16.94
N LEU A 57 -11.96 -14.10 -15.67
CA LEU A 57 -10.87 -14.25 -14.70
C LEU A 57 -11.04 -15.48 -13.78
N ILE A 58 -12.19 -16.14 -13.82
CA ILE A 58 -12.47 -17.33 -13.01
C ILE A 58 -11.43 -18.41 -13.31
N GLY A 59 -10.90 -19.03 -12.24
CA GLY A 59 -9.88 -20.09 -12.33
C GLY A 59 -8.48 -19.61 -12.71
N LYS A 60 -8.25 -18.30 -12.93
CA LYS A 60 -6.94 -17.75 -13.31
C LYS A 60 -6.11 -17.23 -12.12
N GLY A 61 -6.57 -17.48 -10.90
CA GLY A 61 -5.91 -17.08 -9.66
C GLY A 61 -6.07 -15.59 -9.31
N TYR A 62 -7.14 -14.94 -9.76
CA TYR A 62 -7.41 -13.55 -9.42
C TYR A 62 -8.08 -13.41 -8.05
N PHE A 63 -7.66 -12.38 -7.31
CA PHE A 63 -8.33 -11.91 -6.10
C PHE A 63 -9.07 -10.58 -6.35
N GLY A 64 -10.30 -10.48 -5.88
CA GLY A 64 -11.08 -9.25 -5.93
C GLY A 64 -10.83 -8.36 -4.72
N PHE A 65 -10.57 -7.06 -4.95
CA PHE A 65 -10.47 -6.05 -3.91
C PHE A 65 -11.23 -4.78 -4.31
N ASP A 66 -11.69 -3.98 -3.35
CA ASP A 66 -11.84 -2.54 -3.58
C ASP A 66 -10.81 -1.73 -2.78
N CYS A 67 -10.87 -0.41 -2.89
CA CYS A 67 -9.87 0.49 -2.33
C CYS A 67 -9.71 0.34 -0.81
N VAL A 68 -10.79 0.53 -0.04
CA VAL A 68 -10.74 0.42 1.44
C VAL A 68 -10.66 -1.03 1.88
N ASN A 69 -11.24 -1.96 1.12
CA ASN A 69 -11.23 -3.38 1.43
C ASN A 69 -9.86 -4.03 1.18
N LEU A 70 -8.99 -3.45 0.36
CA LEU A 70 -7.57 -3.83 0.32
C LEU A 70 -6.91 -3.60 1.68
N ILE A 71 -7.08 -2.41 2.25
CA ILE A 71 -6.51 -2.05 3.55
C ILE A 71 -7.12 -2.93 4.65
N LYS A 72 -8.46 -3.02 4.71
CA LYS A 72 -9.15 -3.84 5.71
C LYS A 72 -8.79 -5.31 5.56
N GLY A 73 -8.74 -5.86 4.35
CA GLY A 73 -8.36 -7.26 4.11
C GLY A 73 -6.99 -7.59 4.70
N ILE A 74 -5.97 -6.77 4.43
CA ILE A 74 -4.64 -6.95 5.02
C ILE A 74 -4.67 -6.87 6.55
N LEU A 75 -5.39 -5.89 7.11
CA LEU A 75 -5.51 -5.73 8.56
C LEU A 75 -6.37 -6.83 9.22
N TRP A 76 -7.26 -7.47 8.47
CA TRP A 76 -8.06 -8.64 8.85
C TRP A 76 -7.34 -9.98 8.63
N GLY A 77 -6.05 -9.95 8.30
CA GLY A 77 -5.22 -11.15 8.20
C GLY A 77 -5.22 -11.83 6.84
N TRP A 78 -5.60 -11.15 5.76
CA TRP A 78 -5.45 -11.66 4.40
C TRP A 78 -4.02 -12.18 4.15
N ASN A 79 -3.91 -13.34 3.52
CA ASN A 79 -2.64 -14.01 3.25
C ASN A 79 -2.51 -14.60 1.84
N GLY A 80 -3.52 -14.42 0.97
CA GLY A 80 -3.45 -14.85 -0.42
C GLY A 80 -3.74 -16.34 -0.64
N ASP A 81 -4.39 -16.99 0.31
CA ASP A 81 -4.80 -18.39 0.18
C ASP A 81 -5.99 -18.53 -0.78
N GLN A 82 -5.75 -19.06 -1.99
CA GLN A 82 -6.76 -19.29 -3.03
C GLN A 82 -7.84 -20.30 -2.61
N LEU A 83 -7.59 -21.13 -1.59
CA LEU A 83 -8.52 -22.16 -1.14
C LEU A 83 -9.45 -21.64 -0.02
N LYS A 84 -9.18 -20.45 0.52
CA LYS A 84 -9.98 -19.85 1.59
C LYS A 84 -10.86 -18.72 1.07
N SER A 85 -12.02 -18.57 1.71
CA SER A 85 -12.83 -17.37 1.57
C SER A 85 -12.00 -16.14 1.91
N ASN A 86 -12.22 -15.05 1.16
CA ASN A 86 -11.51 -13.78 1.34
C ASN A 86 -9.99 -13.90 1.39
N GLY A 87 -9.40 -14.90 0.73
CA GLY A 87 -7.94 -15.07 0.70
C GLY A 87 -7.32 -15.20 2.09
N GLY A 88 -8.06 -15.81 3.03
CA GLY A 88 -7.64 -16.02 4.40
C GLY A 88 -8.01 -14.91 5.39
N ALA A 89 -8.56 -13.78 4.95
CA ALA A 89 -8.98 -12.70 5.84
C ALA A 89 -10.21 -13.08 6.69
N ALA A 90 -10.17 -12.75 7.98
CA ALA A 90 -11.28 -12.93 8.90
C ALA A 90 -12.04 -11.61 9.09
N TYR A 91 -13.29 -11.57 8.67
CA TYR A 91 -14.12 -10.37 8.69
C TYR A 91 -14.18 -9.69 10.07
N ASN A 92 -13.99 -8.37 10.09
CA ASN A 92 -14.14 -7.51 11.27
C ASN A 92 -13.27 -7.94 12.47
N THR A 93 -12.03 -8.35 12.21
CA THR A 93 -11.05 -8.75 13.24
C THR A 93 -10.02 -7.64 13.51
N ASN A 94 -9.17 -7.84 14.53
CA ASN A 94 -8.07 -6.94 14.90
C ASN A 94 -8.51 -5.50 15.23
N GLY A 95 -9.77 -5.33 15.68
CA GLY A 95 -10.35 -4.03 16.00
C GLY A 95 -10.61 -3.13 14.79
N VAL A 96 -10.47 -3.64 13.57
CA VAL A 96 -10.65 -2.86 12.33
C VAL A 96 -12.10 -2.97 11.86
N PRO A 97 -12.86 -1.85 11.82
CA PRO A 97 -14.29 -1.87 11.55
C PRO A 97 -14.59 -2.03 10.05
N ASP A 98 -15.78 -2.56 9.74
CA ASP A 98 -16.30 -2.54 8.38
C ASP A 98 -16.91 -1.18 8.03
N VAL A 99 -16.09 -0.32 7.42
CA VAL A 99 -16.50 1.02 6.98
C VAL A 99 -16.12 1.28 5.52
N SER A 100 -16.79 2.24 4.89
CA SER A 100 -16.46 2.75 3.55
C SER A 100 -15.15 3.56 3.58
N ALA A 101 -14.64 3.98 2.42
CA ALA A 101 -13.50 4.89 2.35
C ALA A 101 -13.75 6.19 3.15
N ASN A 102 -14.94 6.78 3.02
CA ASN A 102 -15.34 7.97 3.77
C ASN A 102 -15.47 7.68 5.27
N GLY A 103 -16.01 6.50 5.62
CA GLY A 103 -16.06 6.07 7.02
C GLY A 103 -14.66 5.88 7.60
N MET A 104 -13.72 5.32 6.84
CA MET A 104 -12.34 5.13 7.26
C MET A 104 -11.64 6.47 7.52
N LEU A 105 -11.89 7.50 6.70
CA LEU A 105 -11.38 8.86 6.96
C LEU A 105 -11.73 9.34 8.37
N THR A 106 -12.96 9.11 8.84
CA THR A 106 -13.40 9.53 10.19
C THR A 106 -12.72 8.76 11.33
N LYS A 107 -12.00 7.68 11.02
CA LYS A 107 -11.25 6.86 11.98
C LYS A 107 -9.75 7.16 11.97
N LEU A 108 -9.26 7.90 10.98
CA LEU A 108 -7.84 8.26 10.92
C LEU A 108 -7.48 9.20 12.05
N ILE A 109 -6.25 9.07 12.55
CA ILE A 109 -5.61 9.96 13.52
C ILE A 109 -4.73 10.96 12.76
N ASP A 110 -4.51 12.15 13.33
CA ASP A 110 -3.64 13.19 12.77
C ASP A 110 -4.00 13.56 11.33
N VAL A 111 -5.31 13.67 11.03
CA VAL A 111 -5.79 13.97 9.69
C VAL A 111 -5.33 15.35 9.23
N SER A 112 -4.68 15.39 8.07
CA SER A 112 -4.10 16.61 7.50
C SER A 112 -4.36 16.70 6.00
N SER A 113 -4.38 17.93 5.48
CA SER A 113 -4.34 18.24 4.05
C SER A 113 -2.95 18.70 3.59
N ASP A 114 -2.00 18.86 4.52
CA ASP A 114 -0.59 19.20 4.26
C ASP A 114 0.26 17.93 4.11
N PHE A 115 0.57 17.58 2.87
CA PHE A 115 1.33 16.38 2.51
C PHE A 115 2.84 16.53 2.71
N SER A 116 3.36 17.69 3.16
CA SER A 116 4.79 17.87 3.39
C SER A 116 5.35 16.98 4.52
N LYS A 117 4.45 16.49 5.40
CA LYS A 117 4.78 15.66 6.58
C LYS A 117 4.18 14.26 6.55
N ILE A 118 3.59 13.84 5.44
CA ILE A 118 2.98 12.50 5.34
C ILE A 118 4.00 11.39 5.62
N GLU A 119 3.63 10.47 6.49
CA GLU A 119 4.49 9.35 6.90
C GLU A 119 4.16 8.04 6.15
N VAL A 120 5.16 7.19 5.99
CA VAL A 120 4.99 5.85 5.38
C VAL A 120 3.97 5.04 6.19
N GLY A 121 2.99 4.49 5.48
CA GLY A 121 1.88 3.72 6.04
C GLY A 121 0.64 4.55 6.37
N GLU A 122 0.67 5.88 6.18
CA GLU A 122 -0.54 6.70 6.30
C GLU A 122 -1.51 6.43 5.16
N ALA A 123 -2.80 6.46 5.49
CA ALA A 123 -3.84 6.40 4.49
C ALA A 123 -3.93 7.74 3.78
N VAL A 124 -4.11 7.71 2.46
CA VAL A 124 -4.42 8.88 1.62
C VAL A 124 -5.85 8.76 1.12
N TRP A 125 -6.58 9.87 1.07
CA TRP A 125 -8.01 9.85 0.83
C TRP A 125 -8.48 11.01 -0.07
N ILE A 126 -9.45 10.69 -0.92
CA ILE A 126 -10.32 11.63 -1.64
C ILE A 126 -11.75 11.08 -1.52
N ASP A 127 -12.77 11.88 -1.77
CA ASP A 127 -14.15 11.43 -1.62
C ASP A 127 -14.43 10.12 -2.38
N GLY A 128 -14.90 9.11 -1.63
CA GLY A 128 -15.18 7.77 -2.12
C GLY A 128 -13.98 6.85 -2.34
N HIS A 129 -12.72 7.29 -2.14
CA HIS A 129 -11.54 6.50 -2.48
C HIS A 129 -10.37 6.67 -1.51
N ILE A 130 -9.60 5.60 -1.30
CA ILE A 130 -8.51 5.55 -0.34
C ILE A 130 -7.34 4.69 -0.84
N GLY A 131 -6.13 5.04 -0.43
CA GLY A 131 -4.91 4.26 -0.65
C GLY A 131 -3.98 4.37 0.56
N VAL A 132 -2.78 3.79 0.46
CA VAL A 132 -1.76 3.89 1.50
C VAL A 132 -0.49 4.46 0.91
N TYR A 133 0.04 5.51 1.52
CA TYR A 133 1.34 6.09 1.15
C TYR A 133 2.46 5.14 1.55
N ILE A 134 3.29 4.75 0.59
CA ILE A 134 4.37 3.76 0.79
C ILE A 134 5.78 4.40 0.78
N GLY A 135 5.85 5.73 0.84
CA GLY A 135 7.11 6.48 0.78
C GLY A 135 7.53 6.86 -0.65
N ASN A 136 8.54 7.72 -0.75
CA ASN A 136 9.15 8.15 -2.02
C ASN A 136 8.13 8.62 -3.07
N GLY A 137 7.11 9.38 -2.64
CA GLY A 137 6.06 9.90 -3.52
C GLY A 137 5.10 8.84 -4.08
N LYS A 138 5.07 7.62 -3.54
CA LYS A 138 4.26 6.50 -4.07
C LYS A 138 3.13 6.11 -3.13
N VAL A 139 2.04 5.62 -3.72
CA VAL A 139 0.85 5.09 -3.04
C VAL A 139 0.54 3.71 -3.60
N ILE A 140 0.03 2.80 -2.76
CA ILE A 140 -0.66 1.60 -3.23
C ILE A 140 -2.16 1.81 -3.06
N GLU A 141 -2.90 1.57 -4.14
CA GLU A 141 -4.36 1.67 -4.19
C GLU A 141 -4.95 0.53 -5.04
N CYS A 142 -6.20 0.15 -4.77
CA CYS A 142 -6.98 -0.69 -5.67
C CYS A 142 -8.01 0.17 -6.38
N THR A 143 -7.96 0.25 -7.71
CA THR A 143 -8.84 1.14 -8.48
C THR A 143 -9.18 0.54 -9.84
N PRO A 144 -10.40 0.80 -10.39
CA PRO A 144 -10.73 0.43 -11.76
C PRO A 144 -9.99 1.28 -12.80
N SER A 145 -9.38 2.40 -12.38
CA SER A 145 -8.60 3.24 -13.28
C SER A 145 -7.31 2.53 -13.71
N TRP A 146 -6.88 2.80 -14.95
CA TRP A 146 -5.64 2.31 -15.55
C TRP A 146 -5.60 0.79 -15.69
N SER A 147 -5.03 0.09 -14.71
CA SER A 147 -4.82 -1.36 -14.76
C SER A 147 -5.93 -2.20 -14.10
N ASN A 148 -6.97 -1.56 -13.55
CA ASN A 148 -8.12 -2.23 -12.92
C ASN A 148 -7.75 -3.27 -11.85
N ASN A 149 -6.78 -2.94 -10.98
CA ASN A 149 -6.19 -3.85 -10.01
C ASN A 149 -5.63 -3.08 -8.80
N VAL A 150 -4.95 -3.81 -7.91
CA VAL A 150 -4.03 -3.24 -6.92
C VAL A 150 -2.75 -2.82 -7.64
N GLN A 151 -2.36 -1.55 -7.51
CA GLN A 151 -1.23 -0.99 -8.25
C GLN A 151 -0.51 0.09 -7.45
N VAL A 152 0.73 0.36 -7.87
CA VAL A 152 1.52 1.49 -7.38
C VAL A 152 1.22 2.72 -8.24
N THR A 153 0.89 3.83 -7.59
CA THR A 153 0.62 5.12 -8.23
C THR A 153 1.47 6.23 -7.60
N ALA A 154 1.64 7.33 -8.32
CA ALA A 154 2.27 8.54 -7.80
C ALA A 154 1.30 9.33 -6.91
N CYS A 155 1.77 9.75 -5.74
CA CYS A 155 1.13 10.75 -4.91
C CYS A 155 1.42 12.14 -5.50
N LEU A 156 0.50 12.65 -6.33
CA LEU A 156 0.71 13.91 -7.05
C LEU A 156 0.76 15.15 -6.13
N ASN A 157 0.47 14.98 -4.84
CA ASN A 157 0.71 15.99 -3.80
C ASN A 157 2.21 16.22 -3.56
N ILE A 158 3.05 15.20 -3.78
CA ILE A 158 4.51 15.24 -3.59
C ILE A 158 5.26 15.35 -4.93
N GLY A 159 4.61 14.98 -6.04
CA GLY A 159 5.16 15.13 -7.38
C GLY A 159 4.70 14.02 -8.31
N SER A 160 4.91 14.22 -9.62
CA SER A 160 4.76 13.14 -10.60
C SER A 160 5.98 12.22 -10.58
N ILE A 161 5.79 10.97 -10.96
CA ILE A 161 6.87 9.99 -11.13
C ILE A 161 6.75 9.45 -12.56
N SER A 162 7.83 9.55 -13.34
CA SER A 162 7.84 9.08 -14.73
C SER A 162 7.43 7.60 -14.81
N GLY A 163 6.54 7.28 -15.74
CA GLY A 163 6.00 5.93 -15.93
C GLY A 163 4.92 5.49 -14.94
N LEU A 164 4.58 6.30 -13.93
CA LEU A 164 3.48 6.01 -13.02
C LEU A 164 2.27 6.90 -13.28
N ASN A 165 1.10 6.26 -13.34
CA ASN A 165 -0.16 6.97 -13.15
C ASN A 165 -0.21 7.56 -11.74
N GLY A 166 -0.97 8.63 -11.54
CA GLY A 166 -1.02 9.30 -10.25
C GLY A 166 -2.35 9.97 -9.98
N ARG A 167 -2.58 10.26 -8.71
CA ARG A 167 -3.74 11.01 -8.23
C ARG A 167 -3.30 12.03 -7.19
N ARG A 168 -4.01 13.17 -7.16
CA ARG A 168 -3.94 14.12 -6.05
C ARG A 168 -4.99 13.74 -5.01
N TRP A 169 -4.55 13.61 -3.77
CA TRP A 169 -5.34 13.25 -2.61
C TRP A 169 -5.72 14.51 -1.82
N THR A 170 -6.88 14.49 -1.18
CA THR A 170 -7.40 15.64 -0.43
C THR A 170 -6.90 15.63 1.01
N LYS A 171 -6.83 14.44 1.62
CA LYS A 171 -6.41 14.26 3.01
C LYS A 171 -5.49 13.05 3.15
N HIS A 172 -4.72 13.03 4.22
CA HIS A 172 -4.03 11.84 4.70
C HIS A 172 -4.17 11.74 6.23
N GLY A 173 -3.83 10.60 6.79
CA GLY A 173 -3.82 10.39 8.23
C GLY A 173 -3.41 8.98 8.63
N LYS A 174 -3.13 8.81 9.92
CA LYS A 174 -2.65 7.55 10.49
C LYS A 174 -3.79 6.57 10.71
N LEU A 175 -3.59 5.32 10.30
CA LEU A 175 -4.50 4.23 10.62
C LEU A 175 -4.32 3.87 12.10
N PRO A 176 -5.38 3.90 12.94
CA PRO A 176 -5.27 3.64 14.38
C PRO A 176 -5.00 2.17 14.72
N TYR A 177 -4.98 1.30 13.71
CA TYR A 177 -4.88 -0.16 13.85
C TYR A 177 -3.46 -0.70 13.66
N ILE A 178 -2.51 0.19 13.38
CA ILE A 178 -1.10 -0.15 13.21
C ILE A 178 -0.23 0.78 14.07
N THR A 179 0.98 0.32 14.38
CA THR A 179 1.98 1.14 15.07
C THR A 179 2.91 1.79 14.05
N TYR A 180 3.08 3.10 14.14
CA TYR A 180 4.01 3.84 13.29
C TYR A 180 5.39 3.83 13.94
N VAL A 181 6.32 3.13 13.31
CA VAL A 181 7.73 3.18 13.69
C VAL A 181 8.49 4.00 12.66
N LYS A 182 9.31 4.94 13.14
CA LYS A 182 10.21 5.69 12.28
C LYS A 182 11.44 4.83 12.02
N ASP A 183 11.98 4.90 10.81
CA ASP A 183 13.38 4.49 10.64
C ASP A 183 14.20 5.44 11.50
N ASP A 184 14.78 4.90 12.56
CA ASP A 184 15.85 5.58 13.27
C ASP A 184 17.07 5.52 12.35
N VAL A 185 17.04 6.35 11.30
CA VAL A 185 18.17 6.56 10.42
C VAL A 185 19.18 7.27 11.29
N PRO A 186 20.25 6.58 11.73
CA PRO A 186 21.21 7.19 12.63
C PRO A 186 21.71 8.50 12.00
N GLU A 187 21.94 9.52 12.80
CA GLU A 187 22.26 10.87 12.33
C GLU A 187 23.40 10.89 11.29
N TYR A 188 24.35 9.95 11.40
CA TYR A 188 25.44 9.79 10.44
C TYR A 188 24.98 9.40 9.02
N ILE A 189 23.89 8.65 8.84
CA ILE A 189 23.34 8.33 7.50
C ILE A 189 22.67 9.56 6.88
N LYS A 190 22.07 10.44 7.69
CA LYS A 190 21.53 11.72 7.21
C LYS A 190 22.66 12.64 6.75
N ILE A 191 23.73 12.72 7.54
CA ILE A 191 24.96 13.47 7.21
C ILE A 191 25.60 12.93 5.93
N LEU A 192 25.64 11.61 5.75
CA LEU A 192 26.15 10.98 4.54
C LEU A 192 25.31 11.35 3.32
N LYS A 193 23.99 11.20 3.37
CA LYS A 193 23.09 11.57 2.26
C LYS A 193 23.12 13.07 1.92
N SER A 194 23.47 13.94 2.86
CA SER A 194 23.56 15.39 2.62
C SER A 194 24.93 15.86 2.15
N LYS A 195 25.96 14.99 2.13
CA LYS A 195 27.35 15.40 1.85
C LYS A 195 27.98 14.75 0.62
N VAL A 196 27.35 13.73 0.02
CA VAL A 196 27.99 12.99 -1.09
C VAL A 196 27.00 12.64 -2.21
N ASP A 197 27.20 13.30 -3.36
CA ASP A 197 26.41 13.14 -4.59
C ASP A 197 26.93 12.02 -5.51
N SER A 198 28.00 11.30 -5.14
CA SER A 198 28.56 10.22 -5.97
C SER A 198 29.11 9.04 -5.17
N PRO A 199 28.95 7.77 -5.66
CA PRO A 199 29.46 6.55 -5.04
C PRO A 199 30.95 6.60 -4.63
N ASP A 200 31.81 7.27 -5.40
CA ASP A 200 33.24 7.37 -5.10
C ASP A 200 33.51 8.19 -3.83
N ALA A 201 32.70 9.21 -3.59
CA ALA A 201 32.79 10.03 -2.39
C ALA A 201 32.30 9.27 -1.14
N TRP A 202 31.40 8.29 -1.32
CA TRP A 202 31.00 7.36 -0.25
C TRP A 202 32.16 6.44 0.16
N ILE A 203 32.84 5.83 -0.81
CA ILE A 203 33.98 4.93 -0.57
C ILE A 203 35.09 5.68 0.17
N LYS A 204 35.43 6.90 -0.28
CA LYS A 204 36.42 7.74 0.38
C LYS A 204 36.03 8.09 1.82
N PHE A 205 34.79 8.50 2.06
CA PHE A 205 34.33 8.82 3.42
C PHE A 205 34.35 7.59 4.35
N ILE A 206 33.96 6.43 3.82
CA ILE A 206 34.02 5.14 4.51
C ILE A 206 35.48 4.81 4.91
N ASP A 207 36.42 4.93 3.98
CA ASP A 207 37.83 4.66 4.22
C ASP A 207 38.47 5.64 5.22
N ASP A 208 38.11 6.92 5.14
CA ASP A 208 38.59 7.97 6.04
C ASP A 208 38.09 7.77 7.49
N ASN A 209 36.99 7.03 7.69
CA ASN A 209 36.33 6.85 9.00
C ASN A 209 36.34 5.40 9.50
N LYS A 210 37.09 4.49 8.88
CA LYS A 210 37.14 3.06 9.21
C LYS A 210 37.55 2.73 10.65
N ASN A 211 38.27 3.65 11.31
CA ASN A 211 38.73 3.50 12.70
C ASN A 211 37.86 4.26 13.72
N HIS A 212 36.78 4.90 13.27
CA HIS A 212 35.85 5.59 14.17
C HIS A 212 35.12 4.55 15.04
N PRO A 213 34.74 4.85 16.31
CA PRO A 213 34.05 3.90 17.20
C PRO A 213 32.73 3.32 16.65
N THR A 214 32.15 3.96 15.64
CA THR A 214 30.96 3.53 14.91
C THR A 214 31.27 2.63 13.70
N GLY A 215 32.54 2.32 13.45
CA GLY A 215 33.02 1.54 12.30
C GLY A 215 32.40 0.14 12.20
N LYS A 216 31.95 -0.41 13.33
CA LYS A 216 31.25 -1.70 13.41
C LYS A 216 29.93 -1.77 12.62
N TRP A 217 29.36 -0.63 12.23
CA TRP A 217 28.10 -0.55 11.49
C TRP A 217 28.28 -0.36 9.97
N LEU A 218 29.52 -0.23 9.49
CA LEU A 218 29.80 -0.06 8.05
C LEU A 218 29.33 -1.23 7.18
N PRO A 219 29.44 -2.52 7.59
CA PRO A 219 28.98 -3.63 6.76
C PRO A 219 27.47 -3.56 6.47
N ASP A 220 26.65 -3.20 7.47
CA ASP A 220 25.20 -3.01 7.30
C ASP A 220 24.87 -1.79 6.45
N LEU A 221 25.74 -0.77 6.48
CA LEU A 221 25.62 0.46 5.70
C LEU A 221 25.88 0.21 4.21
N ILE A 222 26.95 -0.53 3.88
CA ILE A 222 27.29 -0.89 2.50
C ILE A 222 26.16 -1.73 1.89
N VAL A 223 25.64 -2.73 2.62
CA VAL A 223 24.56 -3.62 2.15
C VAL A 223 23.22 -2.91 1.94
N LYS A 224 22.94 -1.83 2.69
CA LYS A 224 21.71 -1.03 2.53
C LYS A 224 21.79 0.03 1.44
N VAL A 225 22.99 0.45 1.05
CA VAL A 225 23.20 1.47 0.00
C VAL A 225 23.46 0.81 -1.37
N SER A 226 23.89 -0.47 -1.38
CA SER A 226 24.07 -1.26 -2.61
C SER A 226 22.77 -1.92 -3.15
N LYS A 227 21.59 -1.51 -2.66
CA LYS A 227 20.26 -1.93 -3.12
C LYS A 227 19.40 -0.71 -3.39
#